data_AF-A0A845XDF2-F1
#
_entry.id   AF-A0A845XDF2-F1
#
_cell.length_a   1.000
_cell.length_b   1.000
_cell.length_c   1.000
_cell.angle_alpha   90.00
_cell.angle_beta   90.00
_cell.angle_gamma   90.00
#
_symmetry.space_group_name_H-M   'P 1'
#
loop_
_entity.id
_entity.type
_entity.pdbx_description
1 polymer ?
#
loop_
_entity_poly.entity_id
_entity_poly.type
_entity_poly.pdbx_seq_one_letter_code
_entity_poly.pdbx_strand_id
1 'polypeptide(L)'
;MSEEEPKVNQDFRGATTGGIIYNAEQINVFTPPMRGNRKHWEKLNEGVEAWNRWREENPGVSPDLQEANLQGADLKEANFTGANLEEANLQEANLQHANLWKAKLVAANLREANLRFVSLLEANLQQAVLLNAALLNAVLREANLTGANLQEANFAGANLHQANLRFTNLQRAILVESNLYEANLQQAHLVEANLTGANLFASQALFTNFSNTNLTGACIAKWGINEQTNFTDVQCDYIYLGEWKSSKKRYTNRRPHNPDEFFQPGDFARLMEQARNTVDLIFSNGIDWQAFLTSFQNLQVSGEHGDLSIQTISKKSDGSFVISVEAPEATDKAAIETDFKTKYESELKRLEGVYQERLQLKDEQIAFYKERNTDMTDIVKMLANRPINVESIAVAESNPESVNQQFSGPTYGVVGINKGNVNINQPQQNLTEAAAEIQALLRQLEETNPTTSTMEQMQVAMKAVQQIESDATLKEKVISAAKGGALEGLRATPIGAIVAGAIEGWTEA
;
A
#
# COMPACT_ATOMS: atom_id res chain seq x y z
N MET A 1 -67.59 -38.26 28.33
CA MET A 1 -67.61 -39.32 29.35
C MET A 1 -66.45 -40.24 29.01
N SER A 2 -65.21 -39.81 29.26
CA SER A 2 -64.45 -40.02 30.53
C SER A 2 -64.19 -41.51 30.74
N GLU A 3 -63.09 -41.98 30.15
CA GLU A 3 -62.49 -43.29 30.40
C GLU A 3 -61.91 -43.35 31.82
N GLU A 4 -62.04 -44.54 32.39
CA GLU A 4 -61.78 -44.92 33.77
C GLU A 4 -60.29 -44.96 34.14
N GLU A 5 -59.96 -44.41 35.31
CA GLU A 5 -58.82 -44.87 36.10
C GLU A 5 -59.09 -46.27 36.69
N PRO A 6 -58.01 -47.03 36.98
CA PRO A 6 -57.99 -47.71 38.26
C PRO A 6 -56.69 -47.46 39.06
N LYS A 7 -56.90 -46.84 40.22
CA LYS A 7 -56.29 -47.05 41.55
C LYS A 7 -54.97 -47.83 41.66
N VAL A 8 -53.94 -47.06 42.05
CA VAL A 8 -53.13 -47.18 43.27
C VAL A 8 -53.08 -48.57 43.93
N ASN A 9 -51.90 -49.18 43.90
CA ASN A 9 -51.46 -50.08 44.97
C ASN A 9 -50.15 -49.53 45.56
N GLN A 10 -50.21 -49.21 46.85
CA GLN A 10 -49.08 -48.82 47.69
C GLN A 10 -48.26 -50.06 48.09
N ASP A 11 -47.03 -49.76 48.51
CA ASP A 11 -46.09 -50.60 49.25
C ASP A 11 -45.11 -51.50 48.46
N PHE A 12 -43.96 -50.90 48.11
CA PHE A 12 -42.67 -51.42 48.57
C PHE A 12 -41.77 -50.25 49.01
N ARG A 13 -41.64 -50.07 50.33
CA ARG A 13 -40.58 -49.26 50.93
C ARG A 13 -39.26 -50.03 50.83
N GLY A 14 -38.24 -49.42 50.21
CA GLY A 14 -36.86 -49.90 50.33
C GLY A 14 -35.91 -49.24 49.33
N ALA A 15 -35.05 -48.37 49.85
CA ALA A 15 -33.85 -47.79 49.22
C ALA A 15 -34.04 -46.63 48.21
N THR A 16 -34.04 -45.43 48.77
CA THR A 16 -33.59 -44.18 48.14
C THR A 16 -32.15 -44.27 47.64
N THR A 17 -31.90 -43.95 46.38
CA THR A 17 -30.91 -42.95 45.93
C THR A 17 -31.10 -42.70 44.44
N GLY A 18 -31.23 -41.41 44.09
CA GLY A 18 -31.68 -40.94 42.79
C GLY A 18 -30.79 -41.39 41.64
N GLY A 19 -31.41 -42.06 40.67
CA GLY A 19 -30.84 -42.23 39.35
C GLY A 19 -30.69 -40.87 38.68
N ILE A 20 -29.46 -40.42 38.55
CA ILE A 20 -29.09 -39.40 37.56
C ILE A 20 -29.08 -40.14 36.23
N ILE A 21 -29.95 -39.74 35.31
CA ILE A 21 -29.89 -40.14 33.91
C ILE A 21 -28.62 -39.48 33.34
N TYR A 22 -27.50 -40.21 33.32
CA TYR A 22 -26.31 -39.82 32.57
C TYR A 22 -26.50 -40.25 31.11
N ASN A 23 -26.82 -39.30 30.23
CA ASN A 23 -26.68 -39.46 28.79
C ASN A 23 -26.16 -38.13 28.22
N ALA A 24 -24.83 -37.99 28.21
CA ALA A 24 -24.07 -37.13 27.31
C ALA A 24 -22.69 -37.78 27.11
N GLU A 25 -22.30 -37.88 25.85
CA GLU A 25 -21.09 -38.52 25.35
C GLU A 25 -19.84 -37.92 26.00
N GLN A 26 -19.18 -38.67 26.89
CA GLN A 26 -17.86 -38.28 27.39
C GLN A 26 -16.90 -38.18 26.21
N ILE A 27 -16.09 -37.11 26.15
CA ILE A 27 -14.97 -37.03 25.23
C ILE A 27 -14.01 -38.14 25.66
N ASN A 28 -13.93 -39.24 24.90
CA ASN A 28 -13.36 -40.50 25.35
C ASN A 28 -11.82 -40.46 25.34
N VAL A 29 -11.23 -39.60 26.17
CA VAL A 29 -9.79 -39.33 26.24
C VAL A 29 -9.19 -39.81 27.55
N PHE A 30 -8.21 -40.69 27.43
CA PHE A 30 -7.43 -41.25 28.53
C PHE A 30 -6.74 -40.13 29.30
N THR A 31 -6.83 -40.09 30.64
CA THR A 31 -6.14 -39.12 31.49
C THR A 31 -4.64 -39.43 31.56
N PRO A 32 -3.76 -38.72 30.82
CA PRO A 32 -2.32 -38.81 31.04
C PRO A 32 -1.94 -37.82 32.15
N PRO A 33 -0.68 -37.80 32.61
CA PRO A 33 -0.17 -36.62 33.29
C PRO A 33 -0.34 -35.41 32.36
N MET A 34 -1.18 -34.46 32.76
CA MET A 34 -1.31 -33.14 32.13
C MET A 34 -0.80 -32.09 33.10
N ARG A 35 -0.07 -31.10 32.60
CA ARG A 35 0.42 -29.97 33.38
C ARG A 35 -0.63 -28.88 33.57
N GLY A 36 -1.62 -28.82 32.67
CA GLY A 36 -2.71 -27.85 32.73
C GLY A 36 -3.64 -28.01 33.93
N ASN A 37 -4.67 -27.17 33.98
CA ASN A 37 -5.62 -27.15 35.09
C ASN A 37 -6.64 -28.29 34.98
N ARG A 38 -6.60 -29.21 35.95
CA ARG A 38 -7.50 -30.37 36.01
C ARG A 38 -8.98 -30.00 35.93
N LYS A 39 -9.43 -28.92 36.57
CA LYS A 39 -10.85 -28.53 36.56
C LYS A 39 -11.31 -28.10 35.16
N HIS A 40 -10.44 -27.47 34.38
CA HIS A 40 -10.77 -27.10 33.01
C HIS A 40 -10.86 -28.35 32.14
N TRP A 41 -9.94 -29.31 32.30
CA TRP A 41 -10.01 -30.58 31.59
C TRP A 41 -11.27 -31.37 31.96
N GLU A 42 -11.59 -31.48 33.25
CA GLU A 42 -12.82 -32.14 33.71
C GLU A 42 -14.04 -31.52 33.06
N LYS A 43 -14.08 -30.18 32.97
CA LYS A 43 -15.19 -29.47 32.34
C LYS A 43 -15.27 -29.71 30.84
N LEU A 44 -14.14 -29.79 30.14
CA LEU A 44 -14.11 -30.15 28.73
C LEU A 44 -14.57 -31.60 28.52
N ASN A 45 -14.17 -32.51 29.42
CA ASN A 45 -14.50 -33.93 29.37
C ASN A 45 -16.00 -34.23 29.59
N GLU A 46 -16.75 -33.29 30.17
CA GLU A 46 -18.22 -33.31 30.23
C GLU A 46 -18.88 -33.13 28.85
N GLY A 47 -18.13 -32.75 27.82
CA GLY A 47 -18.60 -32.55 26.45
C GLY A 47 -18.60 -31.09 26.01
N VAL A 48 -18.60 -30.86 24.69
CA VAL A 48 -18.46 -29.52 24.10
C VAL A 48 -19.59 -28.56 24.51
N GLU A 49 -20.83 -29.05 24.67
CA GLU A 49 -21.93 -28.20 25.13
C GLU A 49 -21.72 -27.70 26.57
N ALA A 50 -21.29 -28.58 27.46
CA ALA A 50 -21.00 -28.23 28.85
C ALA A 50 -19.81 -27.28 28.94
N TRP A 51 -18.79 -27.51 28.12
CA TRP A 51 -17.66 -26.62 27.96
C TRP A 51 -18.07 -25.23 27.48
N ASN A 52 -18.85 -25.15 26.41
CA ASN A 52 -19.28 -23.87 25.84
C ASN A 52 -20.17 -23.07 26.79
N ARG A 53 -21.12 -23.70 27.49
CA ARG A 53 -21.89 -23.03 28.56
C ARG A 53 -20.98 -22.48 29.66
N TRP A 54 -19.99 -23.27 30.09
CA TRP A 54 -19.03 -22.81 31.08
C TRP A 54 -18.18 -21.63 30.59
N ARG A 55 -17.81 -21.61 29.30
CA ARG A 55 -17.11 -20.48 28.68
C ARG A 55 -17.95 -19.21 28.65
N GLU A 56 -19.25 -19.32 28.41
CA GLU A 56 -20.19 -18.19 28.44
C GLU A 56 -20.34 -17.61 29.85
N GLU A 57 -20.39 -18.48 30.87
CA GLU A 57 -20.46 -18.07 32.28
C GLU A 57 -19.12 -17.51 32.80
N ASN A 58 -18.00 -17.86 32.15
CA ASN A 58 -16.64 -17.53 32.61
C ASN A 58 -15.80 -16.85 31.49
N PRO A 59 -16.25 -15.72 30.91
CA PRO A 59 -15.61 -15.12 29.74
C PRO A 59 -14.19 -14.58 30.00
N GLY A 60 -13.88 -14.25 31.26
CA GLY A 60 -12.55 -13.78 31.67
C GLY A 60 -11.55 -14.89 32.00
N VAL A 61 -11.99 -16.16 32.02
CA VAL A 61 -11.09 -17.28 32.30
C VAL A 61 -10.33 -17.64 31.02
N SER A 62 -9.00 -17.69 31.11
CA SER A 62 -8.14 -18.30 30.09
C SER A 62 -7.99 -19.78 30.41
N PRO A 63 -8.61 -20.69 29.64
CA PRO A 63 -8.58 -22.10 30.01
C PRO A 63 -7.19 -22.70 29.80
N ASP A 64 -6.65 -23.29 30.86
CA ASP A 64 -5.38 -24.00 30.83
C ASP A 64 -5.55 -25.50 30.63
N LEU A 65 -5.14 -25.98 29.46
CA LEU A 65 -5.19 -27.36 28.96
C LEU A 65 -3.81 -27.80 28.43
N GLN A 66 -2.72 -27.23 28.98
CA GLN A 66 -1.35 -27.60 28.61
C GLN A 66 -1.10 -29.10 28.78
N GLU A 67 -0.45 -29.71 27.79
CA GLU A 67 -0.15 -31.15 27.72
C GLU A 67 -1.40 -32.06 27.78
N ALA A 68 -2.61 -31.52 27.58
CA ALA A 68 -3.82 -32.34 27.58
C ALA A 68 -3.80 -33.33 26.41
N ASN A 69 -4.16 -34.59 26.68
CA ASN A 69 -4.43 -35.56 25.62
C ASN A 69 -5.87 -35.44 25.16
N LEU A 70 -6.02 -34.94 23.94
CA LEU A 70 -7.26 -34.69 23.23
C LEU A 70 -7.28 -35.47 21.90
N GLN A 71 -6.50 -36.55 21.80
CA GLN A 71 -6.39 -37.35 20.59
C GLN A 71 -7.74 -37.95 20.20
N GLY A 72 -8.14 -37.76 18.95
CA GLY A 72 -9.41 -38.25 18.41
C GLY A 72 -10.65 -37.62 19.04
N ALA A 73 -10.50 -36.59 19.88
CA ALA A 73 -11.62 -35.95 20.56
C ALA A 73 -12.55 -35.26 19.56
N ASP A 74 -13.87 -35.38 19.77
CA ASP A 74 -14.84 -34.54 19.08
C ASP A 74 -14.96 -33.19 19.80
N LEU A 75 -14.37 -32.16 19.19
CA LEU A 75 -14.26 -30.79 19.69
C LEU A 75 -14.91 -29.79 18.72
N LYS A 76 -15.84 -30.28 17.89
CA LYS A 76 -16.55 -29.47 16.92
C LYS A 76 -17.26 -28.31 17.61
N GLU A 77 -17.11 -27.09 17.08
CA GLU A 77 -17.72 -25.86 17.62
C GLU A 77 -17.29 -25.49 19.06
N ALA A 78 -16.24 -26.13 19.60
CA ALA A 78 -15.73 -25.80 20.93
C ALA A 78 -15.11 -24.40 20.98
N ASN A 79 -15.42 -23.64 22.03
CA ASN A 79 -14.84 -22.33 22.28
C ASN A 79 -13.54 -22.46 23.10
N PHE A 80 -12.41 -22.40 22.42
CA PHE A 80 -11.05 -22.39 22.99
C PHE A 80 -10.40 -20.99 22.94
N THR A 81 -11.20 -19.92 22.88
CA THR A 81 -10.67 -18.54 22.87
C THR A 81 -9.70 -18.33 24.02
N GLY A 82 -8.46 -17.91 23.72
CA GLY A 82 -7.40 -17.65 24.70
C GLY A 82 -6.92 -18.87 25.49
N ALA A 83 -7.29 -20.09 25.10
CA ALA A 83 -6.88 -21.29 25.81
C ALA A 83 -5.38 -21.56 25.66
N ASN A 84 -4.76 -22.06 26.73
CA ASN A 84 -3.42 -22.62 26.70
C ASN A 84 -3.51 -24.11 26.37
N LEU A 85 -3.12 -24.47 25.15
CA LEU A 85 -3.04 -25.83 24.59
C LEU A 85 -1.59 -26.14 24.18
N GLU A 86 -0.60 -25.48 24.79
CA GLU A 86 0.81 -25.77 24.57
C GLU A 86 1.08 -27.26 24.81
N GLU A 87 1.80 -27.89 23.88
CA GLU A 87 2.15 -29.32 23.90
C GLU A 87 0.95 -30.28 24.02
N ALA A 88 -0.29 -29.81 23.80
CA ALA A 88 -1.47 -30.67 23.81
C ALA A 88 -1.44 -31.66 22.63
N ASN A 89 -1.91 -32.88 22.87
CA ASN A 89 -2.07 -33.89 21.83
C ASN A 89 -3.49 -33.82 21.25
N LEU A 90 -3.65 -33.15 20.11
CA LEU A 90 -4.89 -33.00 19.33
C LEU A 90 -4.86 -33.84 18.05
N GLN A 91 -4.01 -34.88 17.98
CA GLN A 91 -3.93 -35.75 16.82
C GLN A 91 -5.30 -36.33 16.50
N GLU A 92 -5.70 -36.32 15.22
CA GLU A 92 -6.99 -36.83 14.74
C GLU A 92 -8.24 -36.18 15.38
N ALA A 93 -8.08 -35.10 16.16
CA ALA A 93 -9.20 -34.42 16.80
C ALA A 93 -10.09 -33.72 15.76
N ASN A 94 -11.40 -33.70 16.02
CA ASN A 94 -12.35 -32.95 15.21
C ASN A 94 -12.56 -31.55 15.79
N LEU A 95 -11.90 -30.54 15.23
CA LEU A 95 -11.98 -29.12 15.63
C LEU A 95 -12.78 -28.29 14.61
N GLN A 96 -13.63 -28.93 13.81
CA GLN A 96 -14.41 -28.23 12.79
C GLN A 96 -15.23 -27.10 13.43
N HIS A 97 -15.20 -25.89 12.86
CA HIS A 97 -15.87 -24.69 13.40
C HIS A 97 -15.46 -24.27 14.82
N ALA A 98 -14.42 -24.87 15.43
CA ALA A 98 -13.97 -24.45 16.76
C ALA A 98 -13.39 -23.01 16.72
N ASN A 99 -13.48 -22.32 17.86
CA ASN A 99 -12.91 -20.98 18.02
C ASN A 99 -11.65 -21.04 18.88
N LEU A 100 -10.49 -20.89 18.26
CA LEU A 100 -9.15 -20.85 18.86
C LEU A 100 -8.53 -19.44 18.76
N TRP A 101 -9.36 -18.38 18.71
CA TRP A 101 -8.87 -16.99 18.71
C TRP A 101 -7.91 -16.76 19.89
N LYS A 102 -6.69 -16.30 19.60
CA LYS A 102 -5.61 -16.07 20.58
C LYS A 102 -5.20 -17.30 21.41
N ALA A 103 -5.56 -18.52 20.99
CA ALA A 103 -5.12 -19.72 21.68
C ALA A 103 -3.60 -19.91 21.54
N LYS A 104 -2.98 -20.51 22.56
CA LYS A 104 -1.58 -20.93 22.54
C LYS A 104 -1.52 -22.41 22.23
N LEU A 105 -0.92 -22.77 21.10
CA LEU A 105 -0.77 -24.12 20.56
C LEU A 105 0.72 -24.41 20.30
N VAL A 106 1.62 -23.77 21.04
CA VAL A 106 3.08 -23.96 20.85
C VAL A 106 3.40 -25.44 21.03
N ALA A 107 4.09 -26.01 20.05
CA ALA A 107 4.45 -27.43 19.99
C ALA A 107 3.27 -28.42 20.14
N ALA A 108 2.02 -27.99 19.93
CA ALA A 108 0.86 -28.89 19.96
C ALA A 108 0.91 -29.89 18.79
N ASN A 109 0.47 -31.12 19.04
CA ASN A 109 0.34 -32.14 18.01
C ASN A 109 -1.08 -32.10 17.42
N LEU A 110 -1.23 -31.58 16.21
CA LEU A 110 -2.46 -31.47 15.44
C LEU A 110 -2.42 -32.38 14.19
N ARG A 111 -1.58 -33.41 14.19
CA ARG A 111 -1.45 -34.35 13.08
C ARG A 111 -2.82 -34.91 12.70
N GLU A 112 -3.16 -34.88 11.42
CA GLU A 112 -4.41 -35.44 10.87
C GLU A 112 -5.70 -34.85 11.50
N ALA A 113 -5.61 -33.72 12.20
CA ALA A 113 -6.77 -33.06 12.81
C ALA A 113 -7.69 -32.45 11.75
N ASN A 114 -9.01 -32.51 12.00
CA ASN A 114 -10.01 -31.82 11.18
C ASN A 114 -10.22 -30.40 11.70
N LEU A 115 -9.61 -29.42 11.02
CA LEU A 115 -9.62 -27.99 11.36
C LEU A 115 -10.45 -27.17 10.34
N ARG A 116 -11.38 -27.80 9.63
CA ARG A 116 -12.17 -27.11 8.58
C ARG A 116 -12.99 -26.00 9.21
N PHE A 117 -12.95 -24.80 8.61
CA PHE A 117 -13.64 -23.60 9.10
C PHE A 117 -13.28 -23.17 10.53
N VAL A 118 -12.13 -23.62 11.07
CA VAL A 118 -11.66 -23.21 12.39
C VAL A 118 -11.25 -21.73 12.39
N SER A 119 -11.45 -21.05 13.52
CA SER A 119 -10.88 -19.71 13.76
C SER A 119 -9.61 -19.82 14.58
N LEU A 120 -8.45 -19.55 13.96
CA LEU A 120 -7.11 -19.47 14.55
C LEU A 120 -6.57 -18.03 14.49
N LEU A 121 -7.45 -17.03 14.43
CA LEU A 121 -7.09 -15.62 14.42
C LEU A 121 -6.12 -15.32 15.58
N GLU A 122 -4.98 -14.69 15.29
CA GLU A 122 -3.93 -14.33 16.28
C GLU A 122 -3.45 -15.50 17.16
N ALA A 123 -3.67 -16.75 16.75
CA ALA A 123 -3.24 -17.92 17.52
C ALA A 123 -1.71 -18.13 17.41
N ASN A 124 -1.11 -18.66 18.46
CA ASN A 124 0.31 -19.03 18.46
C ASN A 124 0.47 -20.54 18.23
N LEU A 125 0.85 -20.93 17.02
CA LEU A 125 1.13 -22.31 16.60
C LEU A 125 2.63 -22.55 16.37
N GLN A 126 3.51 -21.80 17.03
CA GLN A 126 4.96 -22.00 16.90
C GLN A 126 5.34 -23.46 17.12
N GLN A 127 6.12 -24.03 16.19
CA GLN A 127 6.59 -25.42 16.25
C GLN A 127 5.49 -26.49 16.35
N ALA A 128 4.21 -26.14 16.11
CA ALA A 128 3.13 -27.12 16.11
C ALA A 128 3.27 -28.12 14.95
N VAL A 129 2.74 -29.32 15.12
CA VAL A 129 2.75 -30.38 14.11
C VAL A 129 1.35 -30.50 13.51
N LEU A 130 1.16 -30.02 12.28
CA LEU A 130 -0.10 -30.08 11.52
C LEU A 130 0.01 -30.98 10.27
N LEU A 131 0.89 -31.99 10.31
CA LEU A 131 1.08 -32.94 9.22
C LEU A 131 -0.27 -33.59 8.85
N ASN A 132 -0.64 -33.52 7.56
CA ASN A 132 -1.93 -34.01 7.02
C ASN A 132 -3.20 -33.36 7.62
N ALA A 133 -3.11 -32.22 8.31
CA ALA A 133 -4.28 -31.58 8.88
C ALA A 133 -5.19 -30.93 7.81
N ALA A 134 -6.50 -30.93 8.06
CA ALA A 134 -7.49 -30.35 7.14
C ALA A 134 -7.92 -28.95 7.57
N LEU A 135 -7.34 -27.90 6.98
CA LEU A 135 -7.60 -26.47 7.27
C LEU A 135 -8.43 -25.77 6.17
N LEU A 136 -9.31 -26.50 5.46
CA LEU A 136 -10.16 -25.91 4.42
C LEU A 136 -10.96 -24.72 4.99
N ASN A 137 -10.86 -23.56 4.35
CA ASN A 137 -11.52 -22.32 4.76
C ASN A 137 -11.26 -21.90 6.22
N ALA A 138 -10.14 -22.32 6.82
CA ALA A 138 -9.73 -21.87 8.15
C ALA A 138 -9.33 -20.39 8.14
N VAL A 139 -9.51 -19.72 9.27
CA VAL A 139 -9.10 -18.32 9.46
C VAL A 139 -7.84 -18.28 10.33
N LEU A 140 -6.69 -18.02 9.74
CA LEU A 140 -5.37 -17.93 10.38
C LEU A 140 -4.76 -16.52 10.26
N ARG A 141 -5.61 -15.49 10.18
CA ARG A 141 -5.11 -14.10 10.08
C ARG A 141 -4.23 -13.77 11.28
N GLU A 142 -3.07 -13.17 11.02
CA GLU A 142 -2.08 -12.78 12.05
C GLU A 142 -1.62 -13.95 12.96
N ALA A 143 -1.85 -15.21 12.55
CA ALA A 143 -1.40 -16.36 13.31
C ALA A 143 0.11 -16.54 13.22
N ASN A 144 0.73 -16.99 14.31
CA ASN A 144 2.16 -17.27 14.35
C ASN A 144 2.40 -18.77 14.18
N LEU A 145 2.86 -19.18 13.00
CA LEU A 145 3.15 -20.57 12.62
C LEU A 145 4.66 -20.82 12.54
N THR A 146 5.50 -19.97 13.13
CA THR A 146 6.96 -20.05 12.97
C THR A 146 7.47 -21.46 13.31
N GLY A 147 8.18 -22.09 12.37
CA GLY A 147 8.74 -23.43 12.54
C GLY A 147 7.73 -24.58 12.59
N ALA A 148 6.45 -24.35 12.30
CA ALA A 148 5.44 -25.41 12.28
C ALA A 148 5.68 -26.41 11.14
N ASN A 149 5.35 -27.68 11.40
CA ASN A 149 5.33 -28.72 10.38
C ASN A 149 3.94 -28.79 9.75
N LEU A 150 3.80 -28.25 8.54
CA LEU A 150 2.56 -28.14 7.76
C LEU A 150 2.57 -29.05 6.53
N GLN A 151 3.45 -30.06 6.50
CA GLN A 151 3.58 -30.96 5.36
C GLN A 151 2.23 -31.64 5.05
N GLU A 152 1.86 -31.67 3.77
CA GLU A 152 0.64 -32.28 3.26
C GLU A 152 -0.68 -31.72 3.87
N ALA A 153 -0.61 -30.59 4.59
CA ALA A 153 -1.79 -29.94 5.13
C ALA A 153 -2.62 -29.27 4.02
N ASN A 154 -3.95 -29.26 4.20
CA ASN A 154 -4.87 -28.68 3.23
C ASN A 154 -5.42 -27.33 3.72
N PHE A 155 -4.88 -26.25 3.17
CA PHE A 155 -5.27 -24.85 3.38
C PHE A 155 -6.12 -24.28 2.24
N ALA A 156 -6.80 -25.09 1.43
CA ALA A 156 -7.60 -24.55 0.33
C ALA A 156 -8.63 -23.52 0.84
N GLY A 157 -8.67 -22.34 0.22
CA GLY A 157 -9.52 -21.21 0.63
C GLY A 157 -9.23 -20.61 2.01
N ALA A 158 -8.17 -21.05 2.71
CA ALA A 158 -7.83 -20.53 4.03
C ALA A 158 -7.36 -19.07 3.98
N ASN A 159 -7.63 -18.33 5.06
CA ASN A 159 -7.19 -16.95 5.20
C ASN A 159 -5.94 -16.85 6.10
N LEU A 160 -4.77 -16.69 5.49
CA LEU A 160 -3.45 -16.55 6.11
C LEU A 160 -2.93 -15.09 6.05
N HIS A 161 -3.83 -14.11 5.93
CA HIS A 161 -3.46 -12.69 5.86
C HIS A 161 -2.56 -12.31 7.04
N GLN A 162 -1.39 -11.72 6.77
CA GLN A 162 -0.38 -11.33 7.76
C GLN A 162 0.08 -12.47 8.69
N ALA A 163 -0.11 -13.74 8.30
CA ALA A 163 0.38 -14.87 9.08
C ALA A 163 1.91 -14.95 9.01
N ASN A 164 2.53 -15.32 10.13
CA ASN A 164 3.97 -15.57 10.19
C ASN A 164 4.26 -17.06 9.95
N LEU A 165 4.73 -17.39 8.76
CA LEU A 165 5.04 -18.75 8.27
C LEU A 165 6.55 -18.99 8.17
N ARG A 166 7.38 -18.20 8.87
CA ARG A 166 8.83 -18.35 8.82
C ARG A 166 9.28 -19.74 9.23
N PHE A 167 10.25 -20.30 8.52
CA PHE A 167 10.81 -21.63 8.81
C PHE A 167 9.80 -22.78 8.78
N THR A 168 8.61 -22.59 8.19
CA THR A 168 7.60 -23.66 8.12
C THR A 168 7.98 -24.71 7.09
N ASN A 169 7.61 -25.97 7.38
CA ASN A 169 7.61 -27.02 6.37
C ASN A 169 6.22 -27.12 5.73
N LEU A 170 6.06 -26.58 4.52
CA LEU A 170 4.84 -26.60 3.71
C LEU A 170 4.95 -27.59 2.54
N GLN A 171 5.86 -28.57 2.62
CA GLN A 171 6.06 -29.54 1.54
C GLN A 171 4.73 -30.24 1.20
N ARG A 172 4.38 -30.26 -0.09
CA ARG A 172 3.15 -30.87 -0.61
C ARG A 172 1.85 -30.31 -0.02
N ALA A 173 1.89 -29.14 0.62
CA ALA A 173 0.69 -28.49 1.14
C ALA A 173 -0.23 -28.03 0.01
N ILE A 174 -1.54 -28.05 0.26
CA ILE A 174 -2.55 -27.56 -0.68
C ILE A 174 -2.97 -26.17 -0.23
N LEU A 175 -2.58 -25.14 -0.96
CA LEU A 175 -2.83 -23.72 -0.68
C LEU A 175 -3.72 -23.07 -1.77
N VAL A 176 -4.49 -23.88 -2.48
CA VAL A 176 -5.35 -23.44 -3.59
C VAL A 176 -6.30 -22.34 -3.14
N GLU A 177 -6.31 -21.22 -3.85
CA GLU A 177 -7.16 -20.05 -3.57
C GLU A 177 -7.04 -19.50 -2.13
N SER A 178 -5.94 -19.83 -1.43
CA SER A 178 -5.69 -19.30 -0.09
C SER A 178 -5.23 -17.85 -0.13
N ASN A 179 -5.51 -17.11 0.93
CA ASN A 179 -5.13 -15.70 1.06
C ASN A 179 -3.87 -15.55 1.91
N LEU A 180 -2.69 -15.39 1.30
CA LEU A 180 -1.41 -15.10 1.95
C LEU A 180 -0.99 -13.63 1.82
N TYR A 181 -1.95 -12.71 1.68
CA TYR A 181 -1.68 -11.27 1.60
C TYR A 181 -0.83 -10.82 2.81
N GLU A 182 0.30 -10.17 2.55
CA GLU A 182 1.28 -9.72 3.56
C GLU A 182 1.79 -10.83 4.52
N ALA A 183 1.67 -12.11 4.13
CA ALA A 183 2.22 -13.20 4.94
C ALA A 183 3.75 -13.24 4.87
N ASN A 184 4.40 -13.72 5.93
CA ASN A 184 5.85 -13.90 5.98
C ASN A 184 6.23 -15.37 5.78
N LEU A 185 6.71 -15.71 4.59
CA LEU A 185 7.17 -17.04 4.17
C LEU A 185 8.69 -17.19 4.24
N GLN A 186 9.43 -16.26 4.86
CA GLN A 186 10.89 -16.30 4.85
C GLN A 186 11.43 -17.66 5.35
N GLN A 187 12.30 -18.28 4.55
CA GLN A 187 12.87 -19.61 4.80
C GLN A 187 11.83 -20.74 4.92
N ALA A 188 10.63 -20.58 4.36
CA ALA A 188 9.64 -21.65 4.28
C ALA A 188 9.99 -22.65 3.17
N HIS A 189 9.56 -23.91 3.35
CA HIS A 189 9.79 -25.00 2.41
C HIS A 189 8.48 -25.37 1.73
N LEU A 190 8.23 -24.90 0.51
CA LEU A 190 7.01 -25.15 -0.28
C LEU A 190 7.22 -26.18 -1.40
N VAL A 191 8.18 -27.09 -1.23
CA VAL A 191 8.50 -28.12 -2.24
C VAL A 191 7.25 -28.91 -2.59
N GLU A 192 6.92 -29.03 -3.88
CA GLU A 192 5.71 -29.73 -4.39
C GLU A 192 4.37 -29.16 -3.87
N ALA A 193 4.34 -27.98 -3.27
CA ALA A 193 3.10 -27.37 -2.81
C ALA A 193 2.23 -26.87 -3.98
N ASN A 194 0.92 -26.80 -3.77
CA ASN A 194 -0.02 -26.28 -4.76
C ASN A 194 -0.58 -24.91 -4.32
N LEU A 195 -0.10 -23.83 -4.93
CA LEU A 195 -0.54 -22.44 -4.71
C LEU A 195 -1.40 -21.93 -5.87
N THR A 196 -2.10 -22.81 -6.59
CA THR A 196 -2.99 -22.40 -7.68
C THR A 196 -3.98 -21.35 -7.20
N GLY A 197 -4.00 -20.18 -7.85
CA GLY A 197 -4.91 -19.08 -7.51
C GLY A 197 -4.66 -18.39 -6.16
N ALA A 198 -3.57 -18.73 -5.45
CA ALA A 198 -3.28 -18.15 -4.15
C ALA A 198 -2.95 -16.65 -4.24
N ASN A 199 -3.32 -15.90 -3.19
CA ASN A 199 -2.96 -14.49 -3.05
C ASN A 199 -1.66 -14.32 -2.28
N LEU A 200 -0.54 -14.08 -2.96
CA LEU A 200 0.77 -13.79 -2.36
C LEU A 200 1.11 -12.29 -2.41
N PHE A 201 0.10 -11.43 -2.62
CA PHE A 201 0.30 -9.98 -2.72
C PHE A 201 1.02 -9.45 -1.47
N ALA A 202 2.10 -8.69 -1.68
CA ALA A 202 2.94 -8.11 -0.62
C ALA A 202 3.50 -9.12 0.41
N SER A 203 3.52 -10.42 0.10
CA SER A 203 4.13 -11.43 0.97
C SER A 203 5.66 -11.36 0.96
N GLN A 204 6.31 -11.81 2.03
CA GLN A 204 7.77 -11.93 2.10
C GLN A 204 8.20 -13.38 1.87
N ALA A 205 8.89 -13.67 0.78
CA ALA A 205 9.31 -15.00 0.38
C ALA A 205 10.85 -15.13 0.21
N LEU A 206 11.63 -14.35 0.97
CA LEU A 206 13.09 -14.42 0.99
C LEU A 206 13.57 -15.82 1.40
N PHE A 207 14.58 -16.36 0.69
CA PHE A 207 15.15 -17.68 0.96
C PHE A 207 14.12 -18.84 0.90
N THR A 208 12.95 -18.61 0.29
CA THR A 208 11.87 -19.60 0.25
C THR A 208 12.14 -20.63 -0.84
N ASN A 209 11.82 -21.89 -0.55
CA ASN A 209 11.97 -22.96 -1.53
C ASN A 209 10.64 -23.27 -2.21
N PHE A 210 10.47 -22.83 -3.45
CA PHE A 210 9.31 -23.13 -4.32
C PHE A 210 9.61 -24.25 -5.33
N SER A 211 10.56 -25.15 -5.05
CA SER A 211 10.89 -26.21 -6.01
C SER A 211 9.68 -27.09 -6.32
N ASN A 212 9.38 -27.35 -7.59
CA ASN A 212 8.23 -28.16 -8.02
C ASN A 212 6.86 -27.62 -7.55
N THR A 213 6.78 -26.36 -7.12
CA THR A 213 5.52 -25.75 -6.70
C THR A 213 4.66 -25.40 -7.92
N ASN A 214 3.32 -25.53 -7.79
CA ASN A 214 2.39 -24.97 -8.76
C ASN A 214 1.94 -23.56 -8.34
N LEU A 215 2.26 -22.55 -9.14
CA LEU A 215 1.92 -21.13 -8.93
C LEU A 215 0.88 -20.60 -9.94
N THR A 216 0.24 -21.48 -10.71
CA THR A 216 -0.68 -21.08 -11.77
C THR A 216 -1.83 -20.22 -11.22
N GLY A 217 -1.99 -19.02 -11.78
CA GLY A 217 -3.00 -18.06 -11.38
C GLY A 217 -2.77 -17.37 -10.04
N ALA A 218 -1.63 -17.59 -9.39
CA ALA A 218 -1.28 -16.88 -8.16
C ALA A 218 -1.05 -15.38 -8.42
N CYS A 219 -1.39 -14.55 -7.44
CA CYS A 219 -1.02 -13.13 -7.44
C CYS A 219 0.27 -12.95 -6.65
N ILE A 220 1.34 -12.50 -7.32
CA ILE A 220 2.68 -12.34 -6.72
C ILE A 220 3.14 -10.87 -6.72
N ALA A 221 2.20 -9.94 -6.88
CA ALA A 221 2.53 -8.53 -6.91
C ALA A 221 3.14 -8.09 -5.57
N LYS A 222 4.25 -7.34 -5.63
CA LYS A 222 4.97 -6.81 -4.47
C LYS A 222 5.53 -7.86 -3.50
N TRP A 223 5.61 -9.13 -3.90
CA TRP A 223 6.23 -10.12 -3.03
C TRP A 223 7.75 -9.91 -2.93
N GLY A 224 8.33 -10.16 -1.76
CA GLY A 224 9.76 -10.06 -1.52
C GLY A 224 10.48 -11.36 -1.87
N ILE A 225 11.37 -11.34 -2.86
CA ILE A 225 12.20 -12.50 -3.26
C ILE A 225 13.67 -12.06 -3.44
N ASN A 226 14.60 -13.02 -3.37
CA ASN A 226 16.04 -12.79 -3.58
C ASN A 226 16.70 -13.92 -4.40
N GLU A 227 18.02 -13.86 -4.62
CA GLU A 227 18.75 -14.88 -5.39
C GLU A 227 18.68 -16.28 -4.78
N GLN A 228 18.63 -16.36 -3.46
CA GLN A 228 18.50 -17.63 -2.72
C GLN A 228 17.06 -18.18 -2.72
N THR A 229 16.09 -17.43 -3.22
CA THR A 229 14.73 -17.93 -3.44
C THR A 229 14.75 -18.92 -4.61
N ASN A 230 14.31 -20.15 -4.35
CA ASN A 230 14.45 -21.26 -5.28
C ASN A 230 13.15 -21.47 -6.06
N PHE A 231 13.21 -21.38 -7.40
CA PHE A 231 12.10 -21.60 -8.32
C PHE A 231 12.34 -22.78 -9.28
N THR A 232 13.22 -23.71 -8.91
CA THR A 232 13.55 -24.88 -9.73
C THR A 232 12.28 -25.67 -10.04
N ASP A 233 12.02 -25.93 -11.32
CA ASP A 233 10.87 -26.72 -11.78
C ASP A 233 9.50 -26.21 -11.31
N VAL A 234 9.35 -24.90 -11.07
CA VAL A 234 8.05 -24.29 -10.80
C VAL A 234 7.12 -24.49 -12.00
N GLN A 235 5.91 -24.99 -11.71
CA GLN A 235 4.83 -25.11 -12.67
C GLN A 235 3.99 -23.84 -12.64
N CYS A 236 3.89 -23.14 -13.76
CA CYS A 236 3.16 -21.89 -13.82
C CYS A 236 2.71 -21.56 -15.24
N ASP A 237 1.40 -21.62 -15.51
CA ASP A 237 0.86 -21.25 -16.82
C ASP A 237 0.64 -19.74 -16.96
N TYR A 238 0.31 -19.06 -15.86
CA TYR A 238 0.15 -17.61 -15.79
C TYR A 238 0.18 -17.12 -14.34
N ILE A 239 0.46 -15.83 -14.12
CA ILE A 239 0.40 -15.16 -12.81
C ILE A 239 -0.28 -13.80 -12.91
N TYR A 240 -0.51 -13.15 -11.77
CA TYR A 240 -0.91 -11.76 -11.67
C TYR A 240 0.12 -10.90 -10.95
N LEU A 241 0.41 -9.72 -11.50
CA LEU A 241 1.32 -8.71 -10.96
C LEU A 241 0.59 -7.43 -10.54
N GLY A 242 -0.70 -7.53 -10.19
CA GLY A 242 -1.54 -6.39 -9.87
C GLY A 242 -2.53 -6.70 -8.77
N GLU A 243 -3.06 -5.64 -8.16
CA GLU A 243 -4.00 -5.74 -7.04
C GLU A 243 -5.31 -6.44 -7.40
N TRP A 244 -5.96 -7.01 -6.38
CA TRP A 244 -7.35 -7.41 -6.47
C TRP A 244 -8.25 -6.19 -6.65
N LYS A 245 -9.10 -6.19 -7.68
CA LYS A 245 -10.12 -5.14 -7.86
C LYS A 245 -11.50 -5.71 -7.56
N SER A 246 -12.06 -5.32 -6.41
CA SER A 246 -13.37 -5.77 -5.93
C SER A 246 -14.50 -5.55 -6.95
N SER A 247 -14.45 -4.43 -7.70
CA SER A 247 -15.43 -4.13 -8.75
C SER A 247 -15.44 -5.13 -9.91
N LYS A 248 -14.30 -5.75 -10.20
CA LYS A 248 -14.12 -6.71 -11.30
C LYS A 248 -13.99 -8.16 -10.83
N LYS A 249 -13.97 -8.38 -9.51
CA LYS A 249 -13.74 -9.69 -8.85
C LYS A 249 -12.56 -10.45 -9.47
N ARG A 250 -11.46 -9.74 -9.76
CA ARG A 250 -10.25 -10.33 -10.34
C ARG A 250 -9.00 -9.54 -9.97
N TYR A 251 -7.88 -10.23 -9.98
CA TYR A 251 -6.56 -9.60 -10.03
C TYR A 251 -6.33 -8.92 -11.39
N THR A 252 -5.49 -7.89 -11.38
CA THR A 252 -5.08 -7.17 -12.59
C THR A 252 -3.68 -7.59 -13.03
N ASN A 253 -3.24 -7.12 -14.19
CA ASN A 253 -1.87 -7.29 -14.67
C ASN A 253 -1.45 -8.77 -14.82
N ARG A 254 -2.27 -9.58 -15.52
CA ARG A 254 -1.96 -10.98 -15.84
C ARG A 254 -0.69 -11.07 -16.69
N ARG A 255 0.13 -12.10 -16.49
CA ARG A 255 1.21 -12.52 -17.39
C ARG A 255 1.03 -14.00 -17.74
N PRO A 256 1.05 -14.39 -19.02
CA PRO A 256 1.01 -13.54 -20.21
C PRO A 256 -0.22 -12.61 -20.24
N HIS A 257 -0.14 -11.46 -20.93
CA HIS A 257 -1.25 -10.49 -20.96
C HIS A 257 -2.48 -11.04 -21.69
N ASN A 258 -2.25 -11.79 -22.76
CA ASN A 258 -3.31 -12.47 -23.51
C ASN A 258 -3.83 -13.66 -22.69
N PRO A 259 -5.14 -13.70 -22.34
CA PRO A 259 -5.71 -14.79 -21.53
C PRO A 259 -5.64 -16.16 -22.21
N ASP A 260 -5.57 -16.21 -23.54
CA ASP A 260 -5.48 -17.44 -24.32
C ASP A 260 -4.04 -17.98 -24.44
N GLU A 261 -3.06 -17.24 -23.90
CA GLU A 261 -1.66 -17.64 -23.86
C GLU A 261 -1.24 -18.10 -22.47
N PHE A 262 -0.30 -19.05 -22.48
CA PHE A 262 0.36 -19.60 -21.30
C PHE A 262 1.87 -19.40 -21.40
N PHE A 263 2.53 -19.30 -20.26
CA PHE A 263 3.97 -19.30 -20.17
C PHE A 263 4.54 -20.56 -20.83
N GLN A 264 5.54 -20.34 -21.68
CA GLN A 264 6.37 -21.41 -22.22
C GLN A 264 7.43 -21.80 -21.20
N PRO A 265 8.05 -22.99 -21.33
CA PRO A 265 9.13 -23.42 -20.44
C PRO A 265 10.22 -22.34 -20.31
N GLY A 266 10.48 -21.91 -19.06
CA GLY A 266 11.48 -20.88 -18.74
C GLY A 266 10.96 -19.43 -18.71
N ASP A 267 9.74 -19.15 -19.17
CA ASP A 267 9.19 -17.79 -19.14
C ASP A 267 9.04 -17.26 -17.70
N PHE A 268 8.50 -18.09 -16.81
CA PHE A 268 8.36 -17.75 -15.40
C PHE A 268 9.74 -17.49 -14.76
N ALA A 269 10.73 -18.34 -15.04
CA ALA A 269 12.08 -18.18 -14.51
C ALA A 269 12.70 -16.83 -14.94
N ARG A 270 12.58 -16.47 -16.22
CA ARG A 270 13.04 -15.17 -16.74
C ARG A 270 12.32 -13.99 -16.10
N LEU A 271 11.01 -14.11 -15.88
CA LEU A 271 10.24 -13.09 -15.16
C LEU A 271 10.75 -12.92 -13.73
N MET A 272 11.09 -14.02 -13.05
CA MET A 272 11.61 -13.97 -11.68
C MET A 272 13.03 -13.42 -11.64
N GLU A 273 13.89 -13.76 -12.58
CA GLU A 273 15.23 -13.15 -12.73
C GLU A 273 15.14 -11.62 -12.84
N GLN A 274 14.19 -11.09 -13.62
CA GLN A 274 13.97 -9.65 -13.71
C GLN A 274 13.50 -9.03 -12.38
N ALA A 275 12.69 -9.76 -11.59
CA ALA A 275 12.15 -9.28 -10.32
C ALA A 275 13.11 -9.43 -9.12
N ARG A 276 14.21 -10.20 -9.26
CA ARG A 276 15.14 -10.51 -8.16
C ARG A 276 15.95 -9.33 -7.65
N ASN A 277 16.15 -8.28 -8.45
CA ASN A 277 17.05 -7.18 -8.05
C ASN A 277 16.34 -5.85 -7.90
N THR A 278 15.04 -5.77 -8.16
CA THR A 278 14.31 -4.50 -8.21
C THR A 278 13.17 -4.43 -7.20
N VAL A 279 12.97 -3.24 -6.65
CA VAL A 279 11.81 -2.81 -5.88
C VAL A 279 11.06 -1.79 -6.72
N ASP A 280 9.81 -2.09 -7.09
CA ASP A 280 8.99 -1.17 -7.87
C ASP A 280 8.24 -0.21 -6.96
N LEU A 281 8.65 1.07 -6.96
CA LEU A 281 7.92 2.17 -6.32
C LEU A 281 6.86 2.71 -7.30
N ILE A 282 5.59 2.53 -6.96
CA ILE A 282 4.45 2.87 -7.83
C ILE A 282 3.77 4.15 -7.33
N PHE A 283 3.62 5.12 -8.23
CA PHE A 283 2.97 6.40 -7.98
C PHE A 283 1.78 6.59 -8.92
N SER A 284 0.58 6.41 -8.38
CA SER A 284 -0.66 6.47 -9.17
C SER A 284 -1.13 7.90 -9.48
N ASN A 285 -0.69 8.89 -8.71
CA ASN A 285 -1.19 10.27 -8.74
C ASN A 285 -0.12 11.29 -9.17
N GLY A 286 0.83 10.88 -10.01
CA GLY A 286 2.01 11.70 -10.32
C GLY A 286 3.08 11.65 -9.23
N ILE A 287 4.21 12.29 -9.49
CA ILE A 287 5.38 12.31 -8.59
C ILE A 287 5.75 13.76 -8.28
N ASP A 288 5.86 14.09 -6.99
CA ASP A 288 6.58 15.27 -6.55
C ASP A 288 8.08 14.91 -6.52
N TRP A 289 8.82 15.40 -7.50
CA TRP A 289 10.23 15.03 -7.69
C TRP A 289 11.14 15.54 -6.57
N GLN A 290 10.76 16.62 -5.88
CA GLN A 290 11.52 17.15 -4.75
C GLN A 290 11.31 16.27 -3.50
N ALA A 291 10.06 15.89 -3.23
CA ALA A 291 9.75 14.94 -2.17
C ALA A 291 10.42 13.59 -2.44
N PHE A 292 10.30 13.08 -3.69
CA PHE A 292 10.91 11.82 -4.07
C PHE A 292 12.42 11.83 -3.83
N LEU A 293 13.14 12.84 -4.34
CA LEU A 293 14.59 12.89 -4.24
C LEU A 293 15.04 12.95 -2.78
N THR A 294 14.40 13.80 -1.99
CA THR A 294 14.73 13.97 -0.57
C THR A 294 14.48 12.68 0.21
N SER A 295 13.34 12.03 -0.03
CA SER A 295 12.99 10.78 0.65
C SER A 295 13.86 9.61 0.21
N PHE A 296 14.23 9.54 -1.07
CA PHE A 296 15.15 8.51 -1.57
C PHE A 296 16.57 8.71 -1.03
N GLN A 297 17.07 9.94 -0.99
CA GLN A 297 18.37 10.25 -0.37
C GLN A 297 18.38 9.93 1.13
N ASN A 298 17.31 10.26 1.84
CA ASN A 298 17.18 9.90 3.25
C ASN A 298 17.17 8.37 3.47
N LEU A 299 16.61 7.62 2.51
CA LEU A 299 16.62 6.16 2.53
C LEU A 299 18.01 5.58 2.25
N GLN A 300 18.78 6.18 1.33
CA GLN A 300 20.17 5.80 1.07
C GLN A 300 21.09 6.15 2.25
N VAL A 301 20.89 7.31 2.89
CA VAL A 301 21.71 7.78 4.01
C VAL A 301 21.44 7.01 5.30
N SER A 302 20.23 6.48 5.52
CA SER A 302 19.95 5.68 6.72
C SER A 302 20.80 4.41 6.79
N GLY A 303 21.26 3.90 5.64
CA GLY A 303 22.12 2.72 5.54
C GLY A 303 21.42 1.41 5.93
N GLU A 304 20.14 1.45 6.32
CA GLU A 304 19.34 0.29 6.76
C GLU A 304 19.08 -0.69 5.62
N HIS A 305 19.06 -0.18 4.39
CA HIS A 305 18.68 -0.94 3.19
C HIS A 305 19.85 -1.23 2.24
N GLY A 306 21.07 -0.84 2.64
CA GLY A 306 22.28 -0.91 1.81
C GLY A 306 22.24 0.02 0.61
N ASP A 307 23.05 -0.26 -0.42
CA ASP A 307 23.22 0.62 -1.58
C ASP A 307 22.06 0.49 -2.57
N LEU A 308 21.18 1.50 -2.59
CA LEU A 308 20.01 1.55 -3.47
C LEU A 308 20.32 2.36 -4.71
N SER A 309 19.96 1.85 -5.89
CA SER A 309 20.18 2.53 -7.17
C SER A 309 18.86 2.63 -7.97
N ILE A 310 18.65 3.72 -8.71
CA ILE A 310 17.47 3.81 -9.59
C ILE A 310 17.81 3.16 -10.92
N GLN A 311 17.16 2.03 -11.21
CA GLN A 311 17.37 1.28 -12.45
C GLN A 311 16.52 1.84 -13.59
N THR A 312 15.21 2.04 -13.36
CA THR A 312 14.31 2.53 -14.40
C THR A 312 13.24 3.48 -13.84
N ILE A 313 12.78 4.41 -14.68
CA ILE A 313 11.61 5.25 -14.45
C ILE A 313 10.68 5.07 -15.64
N SER A 314 9.47 4.56 -15.43
CA SER A 314 8.51 4.29 -16.51
C SER A 314 7.16 4.94 -16.22
N LYS A 315 6.65 5.72 -17.19
CA LYS A 315 5.27 6.21 -17.18
C LYS A 315 4.38 5.18 -17.86
N LYS A 316 3.36 4.69 -17.16
CA LYS A 316 2.38 3.75 -17.69
C LYS A 316 1.30 4.47 -18.48
N SER A 317 0.57 3.73 -19.30
CA SER A 317 -0.51 4.26 -20.15
C SER A 317 -1.69 4.84 -19.37
N ASP A 318 -1.84 4.48 -18.10
CA ASP A 318 -2.85 5.02 -17.18
C ASP A 318 -2.40 6.29 -16.43
N GLY A 319 -1.20 6.80 -16.74
CA GLY A 319 -0.64 7.99 -16.11
C GLY A 319 0.16 7.71 -14.83
N SER A 320 0.15 6.48 -14.30
CA SER A 320 0.97 6.10 -13.15
C SER A 320 2.46 6.05 -13.52
N PHE A 321 3.32 6.34 -12.55
CA PHE A 321 4.76 6.16 -12.69
C PHE A 321 5.22 4.95 -11.89
N VAL A 322 6.13 4.17 -12.45
CA VAL A 322 6.81 3.06 -11.77
C VAL A 322 8.30 3.32 -11.83
N ILE A 323 8.91 3.46 -10.66
CA ILE A 323 10.35 3.62 -10.48
C ILE A 323 10.89 2.30 -9.93
N SER A 324 11.67 1.59 -10.73
CA SER A 324 12.33 0.37 -10.31
C SER A 324 13.66 0.72 -9.66
N VAL A 325 13.78 0.41 -8.38
CA VAL A 325 14.95 0.64 -7.55
C VAL A 325 15.70 -0.66 -7.40
N GLU A 326 16.94 -0.71 -7.87
CA GLU A 326 17.84 -1.79 -7.56
C GLU A 326 18.21 -1.75 -6.07
N ALA A 327 18.09 -2.89 -5.40
CA ALA A 327 18.39 -3.02 -3.99
C ALA A 327 19.32 -4.22 -3.73
N PRO A 328 20.17 -4.17 -2.70
CA PRO A 328 21.02 -5.28 -2.33
C PRO A 328 20.22 -6.55 -2.02
N GLU A 329 20.81 -7.70 -2.34
CA GLU A 329 20.14 -9.01 -2.32
C GLU A 329 19.52 -9.41 -0.98
N ALA A 330 20.12 -8.96 0.13
CA ALA A 330 19.72 -9.31 1.48
C ALA A 330 18.66 -8.37 2.07
N THR A 331 18.30 -7.31 1.35
CA THR A 331 17.44 -6.26 1.89
C THR A 331 15.97 -6.64 1.80
N ASP A 332 15.21 -6.34 2.86
CA ASP A 332 13.75 -6.45 2.85
C ASP A 332 13.17 -5.37 1.93
N LYS A 333 12.77 -5.80 0.74
CA LYS A 333 12.24 -4.93 -0.30
C LYS A 333 10.90 -4.30 0.05
N ALA A 334 10.08 -4.98 0.86
CA ALA A 334 8.84 -4.38 1.33
C ALA A 334 9.13 -3.34 2.41
N ALA A 335 10.16 -3.54 3.24
CA ALA A 335 10.64 -2.50 4.15
C ALA A 335 11.16 -1.29 3.36
N ILE A 336 11.91 -1.48 2.27
CA ILE A 336 12.29 -0.39 1.35
C ILE A 336 11.04 0.36 0.86
N GLU A 337 10.05 -0.33 0.30
CA GLU A 337 8.82 0.33 -0.20
C GLU A 337 8.09 1.08 0.92
N THR A 338 7.98 0.48 2.11
CA THR A 338 7.25 1.02 3.26
C THR A 338 7.95 2.23 3.85
N ASP A 339 9.26 2.12 4.10
CA ASP A 339 10.09 3.20 4.63
C ASP A 339 10.17 4.34 3.62
N PHE A 340 10.36 4.03 2.34
CA PHE A 340 10.32 5.02 1.28
C PHE A 340 8.98 5.76 1.28
N LYS A 341 7.85 5.05 1.27
CA LYS A 341 6.51 5.67 1.27
C LYS A 341 6.28 6.54 2.49
N THR A 342 6.65 6.06 3.67
CA THR A 342 6.51 6.82 4.92
C THR A 342 7.33 8.12 4.86
N LYS A 343 8.58 8.04 4.39
CA LYS A 343 9.44 9.21 4.20
C LYS A 343 8.91 10.13 3.11
N TYR A 344 8.34 9.60 2.04
CA TYR A 344 7.77 10.36 0.92
C TYR A 344 6.52 11.13 1.35
N GLU A 345 5.59 10.49 2.06
CA GLU A 345 4.38 11.13 2.59
C GLU A 345 4.71 12.21 3.62
N SER A 346 5.69 11.95 4.50
CA SER A 346 6.16 12.94 5.46
C SER A 346 6.76 14.17 4.77
N GLU A 347 7.54 13.95 3.70
CA GLU A 347 8.19 15.03 2.97
C GLU A 347 7.20 15.81 2.11
N LEU A 348 6.23 15.14 1.50
CA LEU A 348 5.14 15.78 0.77
C LEU A 348 4.38 16.75 1.69
N LYS A 349 4.02 16.29 2.90
CA LYS A 349 3.36 17.13 3.92
C LYS A 349 4.21 18.33 4.35
N ARG A 350 5.54 18.15 4.43
CA ARG A 350 6.48 19.22 4.75
C ARG A 350 6.50 20.28 3.63
N LEU A 351 6.57 19.85 2.37
CA LEU A 351 6.57 20.72 1.20
C LEU A 351 5.24 21.45 1.04
N GLU A 352 4.11 20.77 1.26
CA GLU A 352 2.78 21.41 1.31
C GLU A 352 2.75 22.58 2.30
N GLY A 353 3.32 22.40 3.50
CA GLY A 353 3.44 23.48 4.49
C GLY A 353 4.26 24.67 3.98
N VAL A 354 5.41 24.40 3.35
CA VAL A 354 6.26 25.45 2.75
C VAL A 354 5.53 26.19 1.62
N TYR A 355 4.79 25.48 0.78
CA TYR A 355 4.00 26.10 -0.29
C TYR A 355 2.86 26.96 0.26
N GLN A 356 2.19 26.52 1.32
CA GLN A 356 1.14 27.30 1.97
C GLN A 356 1.69 28.59 2.58
N GLU A 357 2.84 28.53 3.27
CA GLU A 357 3.49 29.73 3.82
C GLU A 357 3.92 30.70 2.70
N ARG A 358 4.48 30.17 1.61
CA ARG A 358 4.86 30.98 0.44
C ARG A 358 3.64 31.64 -0.22
N LEU A 359 2.52 30.93 -0.31
CA LEU A 359 1.26 31.48 -0.83
C LEU A 359 0.74 32.60 0.08
N GLN A 360 0.79 32.42 1.40
CA GLN A 360 0.42 33.47 2.36
C GLN A 360 1.30 34.72 2.20
N LEU A 361 2.62 34.56 2.13
CA LEU A 361 3.53 35.68 1.91
C LEU A 361 3.27 36.40 0.58
N LYS A 362 2.90 35.66 -0.47
CA LYS A 362 2.50 36.26 -1.76
C LYS A 362 1.16 37.00 -1.65
N ASP A 363 0.18 36.45 -0.94
CA ASP A 363 -1.11 37.10 -0.72
C ASP A 363 -0.94 38.39 0.09
N GLU A 364 -0.09 38.38 1.12
CA GLU A 364 0.30 39.57 1.88
C GLU A 364 0.99 40.61 1.00
N GLN A 365 1.91 40.18 0.14
CA GLN A 365 2.58 41.07 -0.81
C GLN A 365 1.60 41.67 -1.81
N ILE A 366 0.64 40.89 -2.32
CA ILE A 366 -0.43 41.38 -3.20
C ILE A 366 -1.30 42.39 -2.45
N ALA A 367 -1.65 42.14 -1.19
CA ALA A 367 -2.41 43.06 -0.36
C ALA A 367 -1.66 44.39 -0.16
N PHE A 368 -0.37 44.33 0.17
CA PHE A 368 0.50 45.51 0.28
C PHE A 368 0.55 46.34 -1.01
N TYR A 369 0.71 45.69 -2.17
CA TYR A 369 0.70 46.41 -3.45
C TYR A 369 -0.67 47.01 -3.78
N LYS A 370 -1.78 46.35 -3.43
CA LYS A 370 -3.14 46.88 -3.60
C LYS A 370 -3.39 48.11 -2.72
N GLU A 371 -2.94 48.08 -1.46
CA GLU A 371 -3.04 49.21 -0.54
C GLU A 371 -2.25 50.41 -1.06
N ARG A 372 -0.98 50.20 -1.43
CA ARG A 372 -0.12 51.25 -1.99
C ARG A 372 -0.67 51.86 -3.29
N ASN A 373 -1.31 51.06 -4.15
CA ASN A 373 -1.98 51.56 -5.35
C ASN A 373 -3.24 52.40 -5.02
N THR A 374 -3.94 52.05 -3.93
CA THR A 374 -5.09 52.82 -3.43
C THR A 374 -4.62 54.17 -2.89
N ASP A 375 -3.57 54.19 -2.08
CA ASP A 375 -2.94 55.42 -1.59
C ASP A 375 -2.47 56.32 -2.72
N MET A 376 -1.83 55.76 -3.76
CA MET A 376 -1.42 56.52 -4.94
C MET A 376 -2.62 57.14 -5.66
N THR A 377 -3.72 56.39 -5.78
CA THR A 377 -4.97 56.87 -6.38
C THR A 377 -5.58 58.00 -5.55
N ASP A 378 -5.53 57.92 -4.23
CA ASP A 378 -6.05 58.96 -3.35
C ASP A 378 -5.13 60.19 -3.29
N ILE A 379 -3.81 60.03 -3.41
CA ILE A 379 -2.87 61.13 -3.66
C ILE A 379 -3.20 61.83 -4.97
N VAL A 380 -3.47 61.07 -6.05
CA VAL A 380 -3.89 61.65 -7.34
C VAL A 380 -5.19 62.43 -7.21
N LYS A 381 -6.18 61.92 -6.47
CA LYS A 381 -7.44 62.66 -6.18
C LYS A 381 -7.19 63.92 -5.35
N MET A 382 -6.30 63.87 -4.35
CA MET A 382 -5.93 65.03 -3.53
C MET A 382 -5.20 66.11 -4.34
N LEU A 383 -4.32 65.70 -5.26
CA LEU A 383 -3.62 66.62 -6.17
C LEU A 383 -4.56 67.24 -7.20
N ALA A 384 -5.52 66.46 -7.72
CA ALA A 384 -6.55 66.95 -8.64
C ALA A 384 -7.48 68.01 -8.02
N ASN A 385 -7.64 68.01 -6.69
CA ASN A 385 -8.47 68.97 -5.95
C ASN A 385 -7.73 70.22 -5.45
N ARG A 386 -6.45 70.42 -5.83
CA ARG A 386 -5.76 71.69 -5.54
C ARG A 386 -5.96 72.68 -6.70
N PRO A 387 -6.42 73.92 -6.44
CA PRO A 387 -6.57 74.92 -7.49
C PRO A 387 -5.18 75.28 -8.05
N ILE A 388 -4.99 75.04 -9.34
CA ILE A 388 -3.81 75.46 -10.10
C ILE A 388 -4.01 76.93 -10.48
N ASN A 389 -3.33 77.86 -9.79
CA ASN A 389 -3.27 79.26 -10.23
C ASN A 389 -2.21 79.39 -11.32
N VAL A 390 -2.64 79.41 -12.58
CA VAL A 390 -1.79 79.81 -13.71
C VAL A 390 -2.19 81.23 -14.08
N GLU A 391 -1.31 82.21 -13.82
CA GLU A 391 -1.45 83.56 -14.37
C GLU A 391 -1.14 83.51 -15.88
N SER A 392 -2.17 83.73 -16.72
CA SER A 392 -2.02 83.79 -18.18
C SER A 392 -1.85 85.23 -18.65
N ILE A 393 -0.70 85.55 -19.25
CA ILE A 393 -0.51 86.77 -20.06
C ILE A 393 -1.03 86.47 -21.47
N ALA A 394 -2.06 87.20 -21.92
CA ALA A 394 -2.67 87.08 -23.24
C ALA A 394 -2.03 88.03 -24.27
N VAL A 395 -1.90 87.59 -25.52
CA VAL A 395 -1.73 88.48 -26.68
C VAL A 395 -2.63 88.03 -27.85
N ALA A 396 -3.65 88.86 -28.11
CA ALA A 396 -4.31 89.30 -29.36
C ALA A 396 -4.48 88.30 -30.53
N GLU A 397 -5.72 87.89 -30.86
CA GLU A 397 -6.75 88.55 -31.73
C GLU A 397 -6.55 88.27 -33.24
N SER A 398 -7.52 87.69 -33.95
CA SER A 398 -8.67 88.39 -34.58
C SER A 398 -9.35 87.38 -35.55
N ASN A 399 -10.64 87.37 -35.91
CA ASN A 399 -11.93 87.95 -35.50
C ASN A 399 -13.02 87.13 -36.27
N PRO A 400 -14.35 87.33 -36.12
CA PRO A 400 -15.31 86.27 -35.87
C PRO A 400 -16.53 86.33 -36.83
N GLU A 401 -17.46 85.37 -36.76
CA GLU A 401 -18.88 85.69 -36.98
C GLU A 401 -19.76 84.93 -35.95
N SER A 402 -20.76 85.69 -35.50
CA SER A 402 -21.72 85.59 -34.39
C SER A 402 -22.72 84.42 -34.45
N VAL A 403 -23.50 84.06 -33.41
CA VAL A 403 -23.52 84.12 -31.93
C VAL A 403 -24.78 83.30 -31.56
N ASN A 404 -24.68 82.33 -30.64
CA ASN A 404 -25.69 82.19 -29.58
C ASN A 404 -25.12 81.44 -28.36
N GLN A 405 -25.30 82.03 -27.18
CA GLN A 405 -24.70 81.65 -25.92
C GLN A 405 -25.47 80.52 -25.22
N GLN A 406 -24.75 79.58 -24.59
CA GLN A 406 -25.09 79.08 -23.25
C GLN A 406 -23.90 78.32 -22.63
N PHE A 407 -23.61 78.66 -21.38
CA PHE A 407 -22.52 78.17 -20.53
C PHE A 407 -22.32 76.65 -20.59
N SER A 408 -21.09 76.20 -20.86
CA SER A 408 -20.69 74.79 -20.88
C SER A 408 -19.98 74.40 -19.58
N GLY A 409 -20.56 73.44 -18.84
CA GLY A 409 -19.88 72.63 -17.83
C GLY A 409 -19.09 71.47 -18.46
N PRO A 410 -18.24 70.78 -17.69
CA PRO A 410 -17.00 70.20 -18.20
C PRO A 410 -17.13 68.71 -18.57
N THR A 411 -16.35 68.26 -19.55
CA THR A 411 -15.66 66.96 -19.47
C THR A 411 -14.52 66.94 -20.49
N TYR A 412 -13.29 67.02 -19.97
CA TYR A 412 -12.07 66.91 -20.75
C TYR A 412 -12.02 65.55 -21.46
N GLY A 413 -11.92 65.60 -22.78
CA GLY A 413 -11.51 64.46 -23.61
C GLY A 413 -10.01 64.40 -23.78
N VAL A 414 -9.49 63.21 -24.08
CA VAL A 414 -8.29 62.98 -24.89
C VAL A 414 -8.56 61.70 -25.70
N VAL A 415 -9.01 61.84 -26.95
CA VAL A 415 -8.21 61.73 -28.18
C VAL A 415 -7.59 60.33 -28.31
N GLY A 416 -8.26 59.51 -29.14
CA GLY A 416 -7.66 58.31 -29.70
C GLY A 416 -6.51 58.68 -30.63
N ILE A 417 -5.36 58.06 -30.40
CA ILE A 417 -4.25 58.02 -31.35
C ILE A 417 -3.73 56.59 -31.39
N ASN A 418 -3.85 56.00 -32.58
CA ASN A 418 -3.15 54.85 -33.12
C ASN A 418 -3.11 53.55 -32.31
N LYS A 419 -3.90 52.59 -32.80
CA LYS A 419 -3.45 51.19 -32.97
C LYS A 419 -2.14 51.19 -33.78
N GLY A 420 -1.04 51.50 -33.12
CA GLY A 420 0.27 51.08 -33.60
C GLY A 420 0.28 49.56 -33.55
N ASN A 421 0.48 48.94 -34.70
CA ASN A 421 0.82 47.53 -34.82
C ASN A 421 1.93 47.20 -33.82
N VAL A 422 1.59 46.64 -32.67
CA VAL A 422 2.52 45.75 -31.97
C VAL A 422 2.51 44.50 -32.81
N ASN A 423 3.60 44.33 -33.55
CA ASN A 423 3.85 43.22 -34.45
C ASN A 423 3.67 41.89 -33.69
N ILE A 424 2.56 41.19 -33.92
CA ILE A 424 2.19 39.94 -33.24
C ILE A 424 2.93 38.73 -33.84
N ASN A 425 4.05 38.96 -34.54
CA ASN A 425 4.88 37.93 -35.15
C ASN A 425 6.08 37.57 -34.24
N GLN A 426 5.85 37.17 -32.99
CA GLN A 426 6.88 36.51 -32.15
C GLN A 426 6.39 35.38 -31.18
N PRO A 427 5.33 34.58 -31.43
CA PRO A 427 5.10 33.39 -30.59
C PRO A 427 6.20 32.32 -30.81
N GLN A 428 6.60 32.06 -32.05
CA GLN A 428 7.55 30.97 -32.37
C GLN A 428 9.00 31.24 -31.95
N GLN A 429 9.43 32.51 -31.87
CA GLN A 429 10.79 32.86 -31.44
C GLN A 429 10.99 32.61 -29.93
N ASN A 430 10.05 33.04 -29.07
CA ASN A 430 10.15 32.82 -27.62
C ASN A 430 10.05 31.35 -27.20
N LEU A 431 9.32 30.50 -27.94
CA LEU A 431 9.14 29.07 -27.63
C LEU A 431 10.42 28.26 -27.87
N THR A 432 11.08 28.52 -29.00
CA THR A 432 12.31 27.82 -29.39
C THR A 432 13.49 28.28 -28.55
N GLU A 433 13.51 29.58 -28.20
CA GLU A 433 14.53 30.16 -27.31
C GLU A 433 14.43 29.62 -25.88
N ALA A 434 13.22 29.46 -25.31
CA ALA A 434 13.07 28.89 -23.97
C ALA A 434 13.53 27.42 -23.89
N ALA A 435 13.21 26.59 -24.89
CA ALA A 435 13.69 25.21 -24.95
C ALA A 435 15.23 25.15 -25.13
N ALA A 436 15.80 26.06 -25.92
CA ALA A 436 17.25 26.17 -26.11
C ALA A 436 17.97 26.67 -24.85
N GLU A 437 17.41 27.64 -24.12
CA GLU A 437 17.92 28.12 -22.83
C GLU A 437 17.91 27.00 -21.77
N ILE A 438 16.84 26.18 -21.70
CA ILE A 438 16.81 25.00 -20.83
C ILE A 438 17.86 23.98 -21.25
N GLN A 439 18.00 23.67 -22.55
CA GLN A 439 19.02 22.74 -23.02
C GLN A 439 20.45 23.24 -22.75
N ALA A 440 20.69 24.54 -22.87
CA ALA A 440 21.97 25.15 -22.54
C ALA A 440 22.28 25.06 -21.04
N LEU A 441 21.27 25.34 -20.19
CA LEU A 441 21.39 25.19 -18.74
C LEU A 441 21.68 23.74 -18.34
N LEU A 442 20.99 22.78 -18.96
CA LEU A 442 21.24 21.35 -18.76
C LEU A 442 22.67 21.00 -19.13
N ARG A 443 23.14 21.36 -20.33
CA ARG A 443 24.55 21.11 -20.74
C ARG A 443 25.57 21.73 -19.79
N GLN A 444 25.34 22.95 -19.33
CA GLN A 444 26.25 23.62 -18.37
C GLN A 444 26.31 22.89 -17.02
N LEU A 445 25.17 22.37 -16.55
CA LEU A 445 25.11 21.59 -15.32
C LEU A 445 25.70 20.18 -15.50
N GLU A 446 25.59 19.59 -16.69
CA GLU A 446 26.22 18.31 -17.07
C GLU A 446 27.75 18.43 -17.22
N GLU A 447 28.28 19.60 -17.62
CA GLU A 447 29.73 19.83 -17.70
C GLU A 447 30.38 20.01 -16.31
N THR A 448 29.59 20.43 -15.31
CA THR A 448 30.06 20.72 -13.95
C THR A 448 29.70 19.63 -12.93
N ASN A 449 28.89 18.64 -13.31
CA ASN A 449 28.50 17.50 -12.47
C ASN A 449 28.58 16.21 -13.30
N PRO A 450 29.12 15.09 -12.77
CA PRO A 450 29.09 13.81 -13.48
C PRO A 450 27.65 13.39 -13.80
N THR A 451 27.40 12.77 -14.95
CA THR A 451 26.05 12.33 -15.41
C THR A 451 25.98 10.82 -15.66
N THR A 452 26.91 10.09 -15.05
CA THR A 452 27.16 8.67 -15.29
C THR A 452 26.08 7.76 -14.70
N SER A 453 25.37 8.21 -13.67
CA SER A 453 24.26 7.47 -13.04
C SER A 453 22.92 8.23 -13.16
N THR A 454 21.81 7.48 -13.13
CA THR A 454 20.44 8.04 -13.13
C THR A 454 20.21 9.03 -11.98
N MET A 455 20.85 8.81 -10.82
CA MET A 455 20.76 9.66 -9.64
C MET A 455 21.44 11.02 -9.87
N GLU A 456 22.63 11.02 -10.48
CA GLU A 456 23.35 12.25 -10.80
C GLU A 456 22.63 13.04 -11.89
N GLN A 457 22.08 12.35 -12.89
CA GLN A 457 21.21 12.93 -13.93
C GLN A 457 19.98 13.62 -13.30
N MET A 458 19.37 12.99 -12.30
CA MET A 458 18.24 13.55 -11.56
C MET A 458 18.63 14.74 -10.67
N GLN A 459 19.81 14.73 -10.05
CA GLN A 459 20.35 15.89 -9.33
C GLN A 459 20.59 17.08 -10.26
N VAL A 460 21.13 16.84 -11.46
CA VAL A 460 21.31 17.86 -12.50
C VAL A 460 19.96 18.42 -12.93
N ALA A 461 18.96 17.56 -13.18
CA ALA A 461 17.60 17.99 -13.51
C ALA A 461 17.00 18.89 -12.41
N MET A 462 17.16 18.53 -11.13
CA MET A 462 16.63 19.30 -10.01
C MET A 462 17.36 20.62 -9.76
N LYS A 463 18.68 20.67 -9.95
CA LYS A 463 19.43 21.93 -9.95
C LYS A 463 18.92 22.87 -11.05
N ALA A 464 18.65 22.33 -12.24
CA ALA A 464 18.08 23.10 -13.34
C ALA A 464 16.68 23.65 -12.99
N VAL A 465 15.79 22.80 -12.43
CA VAL A 465 14.46 23.22 -11.97
C VAL A 465 14.54 24.32 -10.91
N GLN A 466 15.43 24.18 -9.91
CA GLN A 466 15.64 25.21 -8.89
C GLN A 466 16.17 26.53 -9.46
N GLN A 467 17.10 26.47 -10.41
CA GLN A 467 17.61 27.67 -11.09
C GLN A 467 16.52 28.36 -11.89
N ILE A 468 15.73 27.61 -12.66
CA ILE A 468 14.57 28.14 -13.39
C ILE A 468 13.56 28.72 -12.40
N GLU A 469 13.31 28.08 -11.26
CA GLU A 469 12.37 28.59 -10.27
C GLU A 469 12.85 29.89 -9.60
N SER A 470 14.16 30.02 -9.40
CA SER A 470 14.79 31.19 -8.77
C SER A 470 14.91 32.41 -9.70
N ASP A 471 14.89 32.21 -11.02
CA ASP A 471 14.90 33.26 -12.03
C ASP A 471 13.48 33.53 -12.53
N ALA A 472 12.88 34.62 -12.06
CA ALA A 472 11.50 34.99 -12.41
C ALA A 472 11.28 35.17 -13.93
N THR A 473 12.30 35.64 -14.65
CA THR A 473 12.20 35.88 -16.10
C THR A 473 12.26 34.55 -16.86
N LEU A 474 13.18 33.68 -16.47
CA LEU A 474 13.30 32.34 -17.04
C LEU A 474 12.06 31.50 -16.72
N LYS A 475 11.56 31.55 -15.48
CA LYS A 475 10.33 30.88 -15.07
C LYS A 475 9.12 31.26 -15.91
N GLU A 476 8.89 32.56 -16.14
CA GLU A 476 7.74 33.06 -16.89
C GLU A 476 7.81 32.67 -18.37
N LYS A 477 9.01 32.73 -18.97
CA LYS A 477 9.26 32.22 -20.33
C LYS A 477 8.98 30.72 -20.44
N VAL A 478 9.43 29.94 -19.47
CA VAL A 478 9.31 28.47 -19.46
C VAL A 478 7.86 28.02 -19.23
N ILE A 479 7.11 28.67 -18.33
CA ILE A 479 5.66 28.44 -18.15
C ILE A 479 4.89 28.79 -19.43
N SER A 480 5.25 29.88 -20.10
CA SER A 480 4.64 30.27 -21.38
C SER A 480 4.95 29.24 -22.48
N ALA A 481 6.16 28.68 -22.49
CA ALA A 481 6.58 27.64 -23.42
C ALA A 481 5.88 26.29 -23.19
N ALA A 482 5.65 25.93 -21.92
CA ALA A 482 4.90 24.76 -21.52
C ALA A 482 3.45 24.81 -22.02
N LYS A 483 2.77 25.94 -21.83
CA LYS A 483 1.39 26.17 -22.33
C LYS A 483 1.30 26.14 -23.86
N GLY A 484 2.40 26.40 -24.56
CA GLY A 484 2.52 26.33 -26.02
C GLY A 484 2.94 24.96 -26.58
N GLY A 485 3.11 23.93 -25.75
CA GLY A 485 3.48 22.58 -26.18
C GLY A 485 4.96 22.41 -26.56
N ALA A 486 5.82 23.38 -26.25
CA ALA A 486 7.23 23.38 -26.68
C ALA A 486 8.16 22.46 -25.86
N LEU A 487 7.64 21.80 -24.82
CA LEU A 487 8.42 20.91 -23.94
C LEU A 487 8.67 19.51 -24.52
N GLU A 488 8.01 19.12 -25.63
CA GLU A 488 8.20 17.78 -26.21
C GLU A 488 9.66 17.51 -26.62
N GLY A 489 10.38 18.53 -27.11
CA GLY A 489 11.79 18.40 -27.50
C GLY A 489 12.74 18.17 -26.32
N LEU A 490 12.33 18.51 -25.09
CA LEU A 490 13.11 18.24 -23.87
C LEU A 490 12.94 16.81 -23.39
N ARG A 491 11.83 16.14 -23.73
CA ARG A 491 11.54 14.77 -23.30
C ARG A 491 12.42 13.70 -24.00
N ALA A 492 13.26 14.11 -24.95
CA ALA A 492 14.16 13.23 -25.68
C ALA A 492 15.32 12.68 -24.82
N THR A 493 15.60 13.29 -23.66
CA THR A 493 16.60 12.80 -22.71
C THR A 493 15.97 12.52 -21.34
N PRO A 494 16.48 11.57 -20.55
CA PRO A 494 15.97 11.28 -19.19
C PRO A 494 15.92 12.53 -18.30
N ILE A 495 16.97 13.35 -18.34
CA ILE A 495 17.08 14.61 -17.60
C ILE A 495 16.02 15.61 -18.07
N GLY A 496 15.88 15.81 -19.38
CA GLY A 496 14.93 16.77 -19.93
C GLY A 496 13.47 16.33 -19.74
N ALA A 497 13.19 15.03 -19.66
CA ALA A 497 11.89 14.51 -19.30
C ALA A 497 11.50 14.83 -17.84
N ILE A 498 12.46 14.73 -16.90
CA ILE A 498 12.25 15.10 -15.49
C ILE A 498 12.00 16.62 -15.37
N VAL A 499 12.81 17.44 -16.03
CA VAL A 499 12.65 18.90 -16.04
C VAL A 499 11.31 19.31 -16.65
N ALA A 500 10.92 18.71 -17.78
CA ALA A 500 9.63 18.98 -18.41
C ALA A 500 8.45 18.63 -17.49
N GLY A 501 8.49 17.49 -16.80
CA GLY A 501 7.45 17.09 -15.85
C GLY A 501 7.33 18.05 -14.66
N ALA A 502 8.46 18.53 -14.12
CA ALA A 502 8.46 19.51 -13.04
C ALA A 502 7.87 20.88 -13.48
N ILE A 503 8.19 21.32 -14.70
CA ILE A 503 7.66 22.57 -15.28
C ILE A 503 6.16 22.47 -15.53
N GLU A 504 5.65 21.33 -16.01
CA GLU A 504 4.22 21.11 -16.23
C GLU A 504 3.43 21.25 -14.91
N GLY A 505 3.98 20.78 -13.79
CA GLY A 505 3.41 21.01 -12.46
C GLY A 505 3.25 22.48 -12.08
N TRP A 506 4.07 23.40 -12.61
CA TRP A 506 3.91 24.85 -12.40
C TRP A 506 2.79 25.48 -13.23
N THR A 507 2.32 24.80 -14.28
CA THR A 507 1.23 25.30 -15.13
C THR A 507 -0.15 24.88 -14.63
N GLU A 508 -0.22 23.85 -13.79
CA GLU A 508 -1.45 23.30 -13.21
C GLU A 508 -1.78 23.88 -11.82
N ALA A 509 -0.83 24.61 -11.20
CA ALA A 509 -0.99 25.38 -9.97
C ALA A 509 -1.27 26.87 -10.26
#